data_AF-I0Z4P7-F1
#
_entry.id   AF-I0Z4P7-F1
#
_cell.length_a   1.000
_cell.length_b   1.000
_cell.length_c   1.000
_cell.angle_alpha   90.00
_cell.angle_beta   90.00
_cell.angle_gamma   90.00
#
_symmetry.space_group_name_H-M   'P 1'
#
loop_
_entity.id
_entity.type
_entity.pdbx_description
1 polymer ?
#
loop_
_entity_poly.entity_id
_entity_poly.type
_entity_poly.pdbx_seq_one_letter_code
_entity_poly.pdbx_strand_id
1 'polypeptide(L)'
;MKAAALIISHAGSGSVFEALRLRKLVIAVPNAILMANHQAELAEHLAAMGHLVSATPATLVDALRQLKAAKLVPYQKGSPQGIVAAIDKLMGFATY
;
A
#
# COMPACT_ATOMS: atom_id res chain seq x y z
N MET A 1 -3.25 -6.01 -14.46
CA MET A 1 -2.90 -4.67 -13.91
C MET A 1 -1.97 -3.84 -14.80
N LYS A 2 -1.06 -4.41 -15.59
CA LYS A 2 0.00 -3.65 -16.31
C LYS A 2 -0.51 -2.55 -17.26
N ALA A 3 -1.61 -2.77 -17.99
CA ALA A 3 -2.19 -1.80 -18.92
C ALA A 3 -3.10 -0.75 -18.25
N ALA A 4 -3.40 -0.89 -16.96
CA ALA A 4 -4.29 0.04 -16.26
C ALA A 4 -3.56 1.36 -15.91
N ALA A 5 -4.29 2.47 -15.99
CA ALA A 5 -3.83 3.76 -15.48
C ALA A 5 -4.15 3.96 -13.99
N LEU A 6 -5.22 3.31 -13.51
CA LEU A 6 -5.73 3.39 -12.15
C LEU A 6 -6.21 2.00 -11.70
N ILE A 7 -5.93 1.66 -10.44
CA ILE A 7 -6.44 0.47 -9.77
C ILE A 7 -7.32 0.90 -8.59
N ILE A 8 -8.53 0.36 -8.50
CA ILE A 8 -9.39 0.46 -7.32
C ILE A 8 -9.35 -0.91 -6.63
N SER A 9 -8.97 -0.93 -5.36
CA SER A 9 -8.74 -2.18 -4.61
C SER A 9 -9.47 -2.11 -3.28
N HIS A 10 -10.01 -3.22 -2.79
CA HIS A 10 -10.60 -3.31 -1.45
C HIS A 10 -9.56 -3.28 -0.31
N ALA A 11 -8.34 -2.83 -0.59
CA ALA A 11 -7.18 -2.86 0.31
C ALA A 11 -6.67 -4.27 0.70
N GLY A 12 -6.88 -5.27 -0.15
CA GLY A 12 -6.16 -6.55 -0.06
C GLY A 12 -4.65 -6.31 -0.24
N SER A 13 -3.84 -6.67 0.75
CA SER A 13 -2.41 -6.31 0.82
C SER A 13 -1.60 -6.76 -0.41
N GLY A 14 -1.80 -7.99 -0.88
CA GLY A 14 -1.15 -8.51 -2.08
C GLY A 14 -1.40 -7.64 -3.32
N SER A 15 -2.69 -7.35 -3.60
CA SER A 15 -3.10 -6.53 -4.75
C SER A 15 -2.61 -5.09 -4.65
N VAL A 16 -2.64 -4.50 -3.45
CA VAL A 16 -2.14 -3.13 -3.22
C VAL A 16 -0.64 -3.04 -3.50
N PHE A 17 0.15 -3.94 -2.90
CA PHE A 17 1.61 -3.91 -3.12
C PHE A 17 2.00 -4.29 -4.56
N GLU A 18 1.26 -5.17 -5.23
CA GLU A 18 1.48 -5.44 -6.65
C GLU A 18 1.27 -4.18 -7.49
N ALA A 19 0.15 -3.47 -7.30
CA ALA A 19 -0.15 -2.24 -8.02
C ALA A 19 0.89 -1.13 -7.74
N LEU A 20 1.28 -0.96 -6.47
CA LEU A 20 2.29 0.02 -6.06
C LEU A 20 3.68 -0.29 -6.65
N ARG A 21 4.09 -1.57 -6.70
CA ARG A 21 5.34 -2.00 -7.35
C ARG A 21 5.34 -1.73 -8.85
N LEU A 22 4.18 -1.84 -9.49
CA LEU A 22 3.98 -1.47 -10.89
C LEU A 22 3.84 0.06 -11.09
N ARG A 23 4.06 0.86 -10.04
CA ARG A 23 3.94 2.33 -10.02
C ARG A 23 2.57 2.80 -10.54
N LYS A 24 1.51 2.05 -10.24
CA LYS A 24 0.15 2.42 -10.61
C LYS A 24 -0.46 3.31 -9.56
N LEU A 25 -1.36 4.18 -9.99
CA LEU A 25 -2.22 4.91 -9.09
C LEU A 25 -3.19 3.93 -8.44
N VAL A 26 -3.38 4.05 -7.13
CA VAL A 26 -4.24 3.17 -6.35
C VAL A 26 -5.23 4.00 -5.54
N ILE A 27 -6.51 3.64 -5.63
CA ILE A 27 -7.52 4.03 -4.65
C ILE A 27 -7.87 2.78 -3.83
N ALA A 28 -7.62 2.85 -2.53
CA ALA A 28 -7.97 1.81 -1.58
C ALA A 28 -9.39 2.07 -1.05
N VAL A 29 -10.27 1.07 -1.14
CA VAL A 29 -11.67 1.12 -0.68
C VAL A 29 -11.91 -0.05 0.28
N PRO A 30 -11.30 -0.02 1.49
CA PRO A 30 -11.42 -1.11 2.45
C PRO A 30 -12.88 -1.40 2.80
N ASN A 31 -13.19 -2.68 2.97
CA ASN A 31 -14.52 -3.08 3.43
C ASN A 31 -14.62 -2.93 4.96
N ALA A 32 -15.20 -1.82 5.42
CA ALA A 32 -15.37 -1.53 6.85
C ALA A 32 -16.33 -2.49 7.58
N ILE A 33 -17.08 -3.35 6.85
CA ILE A 33 -18.09 -4.26 7.41
C ILE A 33 -17.50 -5.64 7.70
N LEU A 34 -16.45 -6.06 6.98
CA LEU A 34 -15.79 -7.33 7.24
C LEU A 34 -14.74 -7.16 8.34
N MET A 35 -14.93 -7.92 9.42
CA MET A 35 -14.28 -7.99 10.75
C MET A 35 -12.74 -7.90 10.86
N ALA A 36 -11.98 -7.59 9.81
CA ALA A 36 -10.54 -7.39 9.87
C ALA A 36 -10.19 -5.97 9.42
N ASN A 37 -10.22 -5.03 10.38
CA ASN A 37 -9.82 -3.63 10.19
C ASN A 37 -8.37 -3.46 9.67
N HIS A 38 -7.58 -4.53 9.60
CA HIS A 38 -6.24 -4.53 9.00
C HIS A 38 -6.19 -4.03 7.56
N GLN A 39 -7.27 -4.21 6.78
CA GLN A 39 -7.36 -3.62 5.44
C GLN A 39 -7.46 -2.09 5.50
N ALA A 40 -8.22 -1.57 6.46
CA ALA A 40 -8.34 -0.13 6.69
C ALA A 40 -7.03 0.44 7.25
N GLU A 41 -6.42 -0.20 8.24
CA GLU A 41 -5.12 0.19 8.80
C GLU A 41 -4.04 0.29 7.71
N LEU A 42 -3.96 -0.71 6.82
CA LEU A 42 -3.03 -0.68 5.70
C LEU A 42 -3.31 0.49 4.74
N ALA A 43 -4.59 0.70 4.39
CA ALA A 43 -4.99 1.77 3.49
C ALA A 43 -4.69 3.15 4.08
N GLU A 44 -5.00 3.36 5.36
CA GLU A 44 -4.72 4.58 6.10
C GLU A 44 -3.22 4.84 6.22
N HIS A 45 -2.44 3.83 6.57
CA HIS A 45 -0.99 3.97 6.69
C HIS A 45 -0.32 4.33 5.36
N LEU A 46 -0.69 3.65 4.27
CA LEU A 46 -0.16 3.95 2.93
C LEU A 46 -0.66 5.31 2.40
N ALA A 47 -1.88 5.72 2.73
CA ALA A 47 -2.40 7.04 2.40
C ALA A 47 -1.66 8.15 3.17
N ALA A 48 -1.39 7.95 4.45
CA ALA A 48 -0.62 8.87 5.28
C ALA A 48 0.82 9.05 4.76
N MET A 49 1.43 7.98 4.22
CA MET A 49 2.72 8.04 3.54
C MET A 49 2.65 8.61 2.10
N GLY A 50 1.46 8.94 1.60
CA GLY A 50 1.25 9.52 0.28
C GLY A 50 1.44 8.56 -0.89
N HIS A 51 1.35 7.25 -0.67
CA HIS A 51 1.50 6.24 -1.72
C HIS A 51 0.20 5.93 -2.49
N LEU A 52 -0.96 6.16 -1.85
CA LEU A 52 -2.28 5.92 -2.44
C LEU A 52 -3.32 6.88 -1.84
N VAL A 53 -4.54 6.86 -2.36
CA VAL A 53 -5.69 7.54 -1.75
C VAL A 53 -6.62 6.50 -1.14
N SER A 54 -7.03 6.70 0.11
CA SER A 54 -8.04 5.85 0.77
C SER A 54 -9.43 6.48 0.63
N ALA A 55 -10.45 5.67 0.41
CA ALA A 55 -11.83 6.09 0.22
C ALA A 55 -12.82 5.07 0.77
N THR A 56 -14.07 5.47 0.93
CA THR A 56 -15.20 4.55 1.11
C THR A 56 -15.98 4.48 -0.20
N PRO A 57 -16.92 3.52 -0.36
CA PRO A 57 -17.79 3.52 -1.53
C PRO A 57 -18.52 4.86 -1.74
N ALA A 58 -18.89 5.54 -0.65
CA ALA A 58 -19.57 6.84 -0.70
C ALA A 58 -18.65 7.99 -1.13
N THR A 59 -17.36 7.95 -0.78
CA THR A 59 -16.39 9.02 -1.06
C THR A 59 -15.51 8.76 -2.29
N LEU A 60 -15.73 7.66 -3.00
CA LEU A 60 -14.91 7.24 -4.14
C LEU A 60 -14.83 8.30 -5.26
N VAL A 61 -15.92 9.02 -5.51
CA VAL A 61 -15.95 10.09 -6.52
C VAL A 61 -15.02 11.24 -6.15
N ASP A 62 -15.00 11.63 -4.88
CA ASP A 62 -14.13 12.70 -4.39
C ASP A 62 -12.67 12.25 -4.35
N ALA A 63 -12.42 10.99 -3.98
CA ALA A 63 -11.09 10.39 -4.06
C ALA A 63 -10.53 10.37 -5.50
N LEU A 64 -11.38 10.10 -6.50
CA LEU A 64 -10.99 10.20 -7.91
C LEU A 64 -10.59 11.62 -8.33
N ARG A 65 -11.29 12.64 -7.82
CA ARG A 65 -10.94 14.05 -8.07
C ARG A 65 -9.63 14.43 -7.37
N GLN A 66 -9.48 14.04 -6.11
CA GLN A 66 -8.26 14.27 -5.33
C GLN A 66 -7.06 13.61 -5.99
N LEU A 67 -7.19 12.36 -6.45
CA LEU A 67 -6.12 11.62 -7.08
C LEU A 67 -5.58 12.31 -8.35
N LYS A 68 -6.46 12.93 -9.16
CA LYS A 68 -6.02 13.71 -10.33
C LYS A 68 -5.14 14.91 -9.96
N ALA A 69 -5.35 15.48 -8.77
CA ALA A 69 -4.59 16.62 -8.26
C ALA A 69 -3.38 16.20 -7.40
N ALA A 70 -3.37 14.98 -6.88
CA ALA A 70 -2.37 14.49 -5.94
C ALA A 70 -1.05 14.12 -6.64
N LYS A 71 0.07 14.56 -6.06
CA LYS A 71 1.40 14.03 -6.37
C LYS A 71 1.70 12.87 -5.43
N LEU A 72 1.40 11.66 -5.84
CA LEU A 72 1.70 10.46 -5.05
C LEU A 72 3.19 10.14 -5.08
N VAL A 73 3.72 9.69 -3.94
CA VAL A 73 5.10 9.24 -3.81
C VAL A 73 5.18 7.79 -4.32
N PRO A 74 6.06 7.47 -5.29
CA PRO A 74 6.23 6.09 -5.73
C PRO A 74 6.67 5.19 -4.58
N TYR A 75 5.98 4.06 -4.41
CA TYR A 75 6.37 3.07 -3.41
C TYR A 75 7.71 2.43 -3.76
N GLN A 76 8.61 2.36 -2.78
CA GLN A 76 9.86 1.63 -2.89
C GLN A 76 9.77 0.34 -2.07
N LYS A 77 10.13 -0.78 -2.68
CA LYS A 77 10.20 -2.05 -1.95
C LYS A 77 11.34 -1.96 -0.94
N GLY A 78 11.02 -2.13 0.35
CA GLY A 78 12.05 -2.26 1.38
C GLY A 78 12.97 -3.46 1.13
N SER A 79 14.22 -3.35 1.58
CA SER A 79 15.21 -4.43 1.49
C SER A 79 15.12 -5.30 2.75
N PRO A 80 15.00 -6.63 2.63
CA PRO A 80 14.96 -7.51 3.80
C PRO A 80 16.31 -7.62 4.51
N GLN A 81 17.40 -7.16 3.89
CA GLN A 81 18.77 -7.33 4.38
C GLN A 81 18.97 -6.79 5.79
N GLY A 82 18.33 -5.66 6.15
CA GLY A 82 18.43 -5.10 7.50
C GLY A 82 17.80 -6.01 8.56
N ILE A 83 16.68 -6.65 8.24
CA ILE A 83 16.01 -7.60 9.14
C ILE A 83 16.83 -8.89 9.24
N VAL A 84 17.31 -9.40 8.10
CA VAL A 84 18.17 -10.59 8.06
C VAL A 84 19.41 -10.38 8.93
N ALA A 85 20.13 -9.28 8.74
CA ALA A 85 21.31 -8.95 9.54
C ALA A 85 21.00 -8.81 11.04
N ALA A 86 19.84 -8.24 11.39
CA ALA A 86 19.42 -8.11 12.79
C ALA A 86 19.11 -9.48 13.43
N ILE A 87 18.45 -10.38 12.69
CA ILE A 87 18.18 -11.75 13.12
C ILE A 87 19.50 -12.53 13.24
N ASP A 88 20.37 -12.45 12.25
CA ASP A 88 21.67 -13.14 12.25
C ASP A 88 22.51 -12.73 13.47
N LYS A 89 22.53 -11.43 13.78
CA LYS A 89 23.19 -10.88 14.97
C LYS A 89 22.57 -11.41 16.28
N LEU A 90 21.23 -11.48 16.36
CA LEU A 90 20.53 -11.99 17.56
C LEU A 90 20.80 -13.49 17.77
N MET A 91 20.85 -14.25 16.68
CA MET A 91 21.01 -15.70 16.67
C MET A 91 22.48 -16.15 16.79
N GLY A 92 23.44 -15.21 16.75
CA GLY A 92 24.87 -15.50 16.87
C GLY A 92 25.50 -16.09 15.61
N PHE A 93 24.86 -15.93 14.44
CA PHE A 93 25.49 -16.26 13.16
C PHE A 93 26.57 -15.21 12.87
N ALA A 94 27.81 -15.52 13.26
CA ALA A 94 28.97 -14.69 12.99
C ALA A 94 29.17 -14.53 11.48
N THR A 95 29.25 -13.28 11.02
CA THR A 95 29.70 -12.92 9.68
C THR A 95 31.21 -13.19 9.62
N TYR A 96 31.59 -14.37 9.11
CA TYR A 96 32.96 -14.70 8.69
C TYR A 96 33.15 -14.40 7.21
#